data_AF-A0A1I4K6Z3-F1
#
_entry.id   AF-A0A1I4K6Z3-F1
#
_cell.length_a   1.000
_cell.length_b   1.000
_cell.length_c   1.000
_cell.angle_alpha   90.00
_cell.angle_beta   90.00
_cell.angle_gamma   90.00
#
_symmetry.space_group_name_H-M   'P 1'
#
loop_
_entity.id
_entity.type
_entity.pdbx_description
1 polymer ?
#
loop_
_entity_poly.entity_id
_entity_poly.type
_entity_poly.pdbx_seq_one_letter_code
_entity_poly.pdbx_strand_id
1 'polypeptide(L)'
;MQLLEKVLDECGVGIAYVEMESDGCYIEEEHTIFVNCSLSQEDRRKTIYHEIKHVVDHKEFIELYKTFYFRTKMEYEADRFMIENLLYDFLSECHIDPYQINIFSFMDYYELDYNCESTIRNLILEMVRNEVAV
;
A
#
# COMPACT_ATOMS: atom_id res chain seq x y z
N MET A 1 8.10 3.48 8.82
CA MET A 1 6.92 3.43 9.72
C MET A 1 6.67 4.74 10.46
N GLN A 2 7.55 5.18 11.37
CA GLN A 2 7.32 6.40 12.18
C GLN A 2 7.05 7.69 11.37
N LEU A 3 7.73 7.88 10.23
CA LEU A 3 7.47 9.04 9.37
C LEU A 3 6.09 8.98 8.72
N LEU A 4 5.67 7.80 8.25
CA LEU A 4 4.37 7.59 7.61
C LEU A 4 3.23 7.87 8.59
N GLU A 5 3.34 7.33 9.80
CA GLU A 5 2.39 7.59 10.90
C GLU A 5 2.30 9.09 11.22
N LYS A 6 3.44 9.78 11.27
CA LYS A 6 3.49 11.22 11.51
C LYS A 6 2.81 12.03 10.39
N VAL A 7 3.05 11.66 9.13
CA VAL A 7 2.42 12.32 7.98
C VAL A 7 0.90 12.13 8.00
N LEU A 8 0.42 10.93 8.35
CA LEU A 8 -1.01 10.67 8.48
C LEU A 8 -1.64 11.47 9.60
N ASP A 9 -0.99 11.55 10.76
CA ASP A 9 -1.44 12.40 11.88
C ASP A 9 -1.52 13.88 11.47
N GLU A 10 -0.53 14.39 10.74
CA GLU A 10 -0.55 15.75 10.17
C GLU A 10 -1.67 15.96 9.14
N CYS A 11 -2.09 14.91 8.44
CA CYS A 11 -3.26 14.90 7.55
C CYS A 11 -4.59 14.70 8.29
N GLY A 12 -4.59 14.57 9.62
CA GLY A 12 -5.77 14.34 10.45
C GLY A 12 -6.32 12.92 10.37
N VAL A 13 -5.47 11.95 10.00
CA VAL A 13 -5.82 10.53 9.88
C VAL A 13 -5.10 9.76 10.98
N GLY A 14 -5.86 9.20 11.91
CA GLY A 14 -5.32 8.38 12.99
C GLY A 14 -4.91 6.98 12.52
N ILE A 15 -4.00 6.34 13.26
CA ILE A 15 -3.77 4.90 13.18
C ILE A 15 -4.00 4.29 14.56
N ALA A 16 -4.81 3.24 14.62
CA ALA A 16 -5.08 2.47 15.83
C ALA A 16 -4.76 0.99 15.63
N TYR A 17 -4.00 0.40 16.55
CA TYR A 17 -3.71 -1.04 16.55
C TYR A 17 -4.68 -1.77 17.46
N VAL A 18 -5.48 -2.68 16.90
CA VAL A 18 -6.55 -3.40 17.62
C VAL A 18 -6.51 -4.89 17.29
N GLU A 19 -7.07 -5.73 18.15
CA GLU A 19 -7.30 -7.12 17.80
C GLU A 19 -8.53 -7.20 16.88
N MET A 20 -8.38 -7.82 15.71
CA MET A 20 -9.45 -7.97 14.72
C MET A 20 -9.21 -9.17 13.81
N GLU A 21 -10.22 -9.56 13.03
CA GLU A 21 -10.12 -10.71 12.12
C GLU A 21 -9.46 -10.36 10.78
N SER A 22 -9.68 -9.14 10.27
CA SER A 22 -9.01 -8.67 9.04
C SER A 22 -7.62 -8.10 9.33
N ASP A 23 -6.89 -7.76 8.29
CA ASP A 23 -5.56 -7.14 8.43
C ASP A 23 -5.69 -5.65 8.83
N GLY A 24 -6.67 -4.96 8.26
CA GLY A 24 -7.06 -3.61 8.65
C GLY A 24 -8.33 -3.13 7.96
N CYS A 25 -8.69 -1.88 8.24
CA CYS A 25 -9.71 -1.11 7.51
C CYS A 25 -9.60 0.38 7.85
N TYR A 26 -9.96 1.24 6.91
CA TYR A 26 -10.25 2.65 7.17
C TYR A 26 -11.72 2.85 7.55
N ILE A 27 -11.96 3.61 8.64
CA ILE A 27 -13.30 4.04 9.06
C ILE A 27 -13.37 5.56 8.94
N GLU A 28 -14.23 6.05 8.05
CA GLU A 28 -14.34 7.47 7.72
C GLU A 28 -14.94 8.29 8.86
N GLU A 29 -15.93 7.76 9.59
CA GLU A 29 -16.52 8.46 10.73
C GLU A 29 -15.50 8.76 11.84
N GLU A 30 -14.55 7.84 12.03
CA GLU A 30 -13.49 7.94 13.03
C GLU A 30 -12.21 8.60 12.49
N HIS A 31 -12.14 8.89 11.18
CA HIS A 31 -10.95 9.37 10.48
C HIS A 31 -9.70 8.55 10.85
N THR A 32 -9.85 7.22 10.98
CA THR A 32 -8.83 6.35 11.55
C THR A 32 -8.66 5.08 10.73
N ILE A 33 -7.41 4.72 10.47
CA ILE A 33 -7.03 3.41 9.94
C ILE A 33 -6.84 2.47 11.13
N PHE A 34 -7.65 1.42 11.19
CA PHE A 34 -7.50 0.33 12.14
C PHE A 34 -6.62 -0.75 11.52
N VAL A 35 -5.61 -1.18 12.27
CA VAL A 35 -4.66 -2.22 11.83
C VAL A 35 -4.62 -3.32 12.88
N ASN A 36 -4.63 -4.57 12.44
CA ASN A 36 -4.58 -5.71 13.32
C ASN A 36 -3.25 -5.76 14.07
N CYS A 37 -3.33 -5.72 15.40
CA CYS A 37 -2.16 -5.67 16.27
C CYS A 37 -1.36 -6.98 16.28
N SER A 38 -1.90 -8.09 15.77
CA SER A 38 -1.19 -9.36 15.66
C SER A 38 -0.27 -9.45 14.43
N LEU A 39 -0.41 -8.54 13.47
CA LEU A 39 0.37 -8.54 12.23
C LEU A 39 1.86 -8.24 12.47
N SER A 40 2.70 -8.82 11.61
CA SER A 40 4.13 -8.50 11.53
C SER A 40 4.36 -7.04 11.13
N GLN A 41 5.58 -6.54 11.28
CA GLN A 41 5.90 -5.16 10.88
C GLN A 41 5.63 -4.93 9.39
N GLU A 42 6.02 -5.86 8.51
CA GLU A 42 5.83 -5.71 7.07
C GLU A 42 4.37 -5.90 6.66
N ASP A 43 3.61 -6.78 7.33
CA ASP A 43 2.17 -6.90 7.10
C ASP A 43 1.42 -5.63 7.52
N ARG A 44 1.78 -5.02 8.67
CA ARG A 44 1.21 -3.72 9.04
C ARG A 44 1.54 -2.65 8.00
N ARG A 45 2.76 -2.67 7.43
CA ARG A 45 3.15 -1.73 6.38
C ARG A 45 2.32 -1.93 5.12
N LYS A 46 2.11 -3.18 4.69
CA LYS A 46 1.20 -3.56 3.59
C LYS A 46 -0.20 -3.01 3.82
N THR A 47 -0.80 -3.34 4.96
CA THR A 47 -2.14 -2.89 5.35
C THR A 47 -2.24 -1.37 5.35
N ILE A 48 -1.30 -0.66 5.99
CA ILE A 48 -1.37 0.80 6.07
C ILE A 48 -1.32 1.43 4.67
N TYR A 49 -0.41 0.98 3.78
CA TYR A 49 -0.39 1.53 2.42
C TYR A 49 -1.68 1.25 1.64
N HIS A 50 -2.26 0.06 1.79
CA HIS A 50 -3.56 -0.27 1.20
C HIS A 50 -4.65 0.68 1.67
N GLU A 51 -4.81 0.84 2.98
CA GLU A 51 -5.84 1.68 3.59
C GLU A 51 -5.63 3.17 3.27
N ILE A 52 -4.38 3.64 3.16
CA ILE A 52 -4.07 5.01 2.72
C ILE A 52 -4.73 5.31 1.37
N LYS A 53 -4.70 4.37 0.42
CA LYS A 53 -5.33 4.60 -0.88
C LYS A 53 -6.83 4.83 -0.73
N HIS A 54 -7.50 4.11 0.17
CA HIS A 54 -8.90 4.35 0.47
C HIS A 54 -9.14 5.74 1.07
N VAL A 55 -8.26 6.19 1.96
CA VAL A 55 -8.31 7.53 2.56
C VAL A 55 -8.15 8.63 1.51
N VAL A 56 -7.13 8.54 0.65
CA VAL A 56 -6.79 9.65 -0.26
C VAL A 56 -7.71 9.73 -1.47
N ASP A 57 -8.13 8.59 -2.02
CA ASP A 57 -8.78 8.55 -3.34
C ASP A 57 -10.21 8.03 -3.29
N HIS A 58 -10.58 7.22 -2.29
CA HIS A 58 -11.86 6.50 -2.30
C HIS A 58 -12.89 7.01 -1.29
N LYS A 59 -12.50 7.79 -0.28
CA LYS A 59 -13.39 8.24 0.80
C LYS A 59 -14.66 8.94 0.29
N GLU A 60 -14.53 9.83 -0.70
CA GLU A 60 -15.68 10.56 -1.28
C GLU A 60 -16.62 9.67 -2.12
N PHE A 61 -16.23 8.42 -2.38
CA PHE A 61 -16.92 7.46 -3.24
C PHE A 61 -17.40 6.22 -2.49
N ILE A 62 -17.56 6.30 -1.17
CA ILE A 62 -17.96 5.16 -0.32
C ILE A 62 -19.27 4.49 -0.75
N GLU A 63 -20.22 5.24 -1.33
CA GLU A 63 -21.45 4.65 -1.88
C GLU A 63 -21.18 3.80 -3.13
N LEU A 64 -20.19 4.16 -3.96
CA LEU A 64 -19.78 3.35 -5.11
C LEU A 64 -19.10 2.07 -4.66
N TYR A 65 -18.37 2.09 -3.55
CA TYR A 65 -17.73 0.90 -2.97
C TYR A 65 -18.73 -0.22 -2.63
N LYS A 66 -20.02 0.10 -2.42
CA LYS A 66 -21.07 -0.91 -2.22
C LYS A 66 -21.39 -1.70 -3.49
N THR A 67 -21.01 -1.19 -4.66
CA THR A 67 -21.22 -1.83 -5.96
C THR A 67 -20.01 -2.67 -6.34
N PHE A 68 -20.23 -3.96 -6.61
CA PHE A 68 -19.17 -4.95 -6.88
C PHE A 68 -18.09 -4.47 -7.86
N TYR A 69 -18.49 -3.96 -9.03
CA TYR A 69 -17.54 -3.52 -10.05
C TYR A 69 -16.61 -2.39 -9.55
N PHE A 70 -17.16 -1.39 -8.87
CA PHE A 70 -16.39 -0.27 -8.33
C PHE A 70 -15.52 -0.71 -7.16
N ARG A 71 -16.04 -1.58 -6.28
CA ARG A 71 -15.25 -2.19 -5.21
C ARG A 71 -14.02 -2.90 -5.74
N THR A 72 -14.20 -3.81 -6.70
CA THR A 72 -13.08 -4.56 -7.30
C THR A 72 -12.04 -3.62 -7.91
N LYS A 73 -12.48 -2.52 -8.54
CA LYS A 73 -11.57 -1.51 -9.08
C LYS A 73 -10.80 -0.78 -7.96
N MET A 74 -11.49 -0.34 -6.91
CA MET A 74 -10.88 0.37 -5.79
C MET A 74 -9.88 -0.51 -5.02
N GLU A 75 -10.22 -1.78 -4.78
CA GLU A 75 -9.28 -2.75 -4.18
C GLU A 75 -8.05 -2.95 -5.06
N TYR A 76 -8.22 -3.09 -6.38
CA TYR A 76 -7.07 -3.18 -7.29
C TYR A 76 -6.18 -1.93 -7.27
N GLU A 77 -6.79 -0.74 -7.17
CA GLU A 77 -6.06 0.52 -7.07
C GLU A 77 -5.31 0.64 -5.74
N ALA A 78 -5.88 0.13 -4.64
CA ALA A 78 -5.25 0.04 -3.33
C ALA A 78 -4.09 -0.97 -3.32
N ASP A 79 -4.28 -2.16 -3.89
CA ASP A 79 -3.23 -3.17 -4.04
C ASP A 79 -2.04 -2.65 -4.86
N ARG A 80 -2.33 -2.00 -6.01
CA ARG A 80 -1.28 -1.41 -6.85
C ARG A 80 -0.51 -0.34 -6.10
N PHE A 81 -1.22 0.54 -5.37
CA PHE A 81 -0.60 1.61 -4.58
C PHE A 81 0.26 1.04 -3.44
N MET A 82 -0.22 0.02 -2.74
CA MET A 82 0.56 -0.72 -1.74
C MET A 82 1.86 -1.25 -2.34
N ILE A 83 1.78 -2.02 -3.43
CA ILE A 83 2.96 -2.62 -4.07
C ILE A 83 3.96 -1.56 -4.51
N GLU A 84 3.48 -0.46 -5.10
CA GLU A 84 4.31 0.66 -5.54
C GLU A 84 5.11 1.28 -4.39
N ASN A 85 4.47 1.57 -3.26
CA ASN A 85 5.15 2.15 -2.10
C ASN A 85 6.12 1.16 -1.42
N LEU A 86 5.77 -0.12 -1.31
CA LEU A 86 6.67 -1.15 -0.80
C LEU A 86 7.92 -1.30 -1.68
N LEU A 87 7.75 -1.18 -3.00
CA LEU A 87 8.85 -1.21 -3.94
C LEU A 87 9.79 0.00 -3.76
N TYR A 88 9.23 1.21 -3.63
CA TYR A 88 10.03 2.40 -3.31
C TYR A 88 10.79 2.25 -1.99
N ASP A 89 10.12 1.79 -0.93
CA ASP A 89 10.74 1.53 0.37
C ASP A 89 11.88 0.53 0.24
N PHE A 90 11.64 -0.61 -0.44
CA PHE A 90 12.63 -1.66 -0.60
C PHE A 90 13.87 -1.20 -1.36
N LEU A 91 13.69 -0.52 -2.49
CA LEU A 91 14.79 0.03 -3.28
C LEU A 91 15.60 1.04 -2.48
N SER A 92 14.92 1.93 -1.74
CA SER A 92 15.53 2.95 -0.90
C SER A 92 16.31 2.35 0.27
N GLU A 93 15.68 1.46 1.04
CA GLU A 93 16.24 0.81 2.23
C GLU A 93 17.41 -0.11 1.88
N CYS A 94 17.35 -0.81 0.74
CA CYS A 94 18.42 -1.68 0.26
C CYS A 94 19.48 -0.94 -0.56
N HIS A 95 19.27 0.34 -0.89
CA HIS A 95 20.10 1.11 -1.83
C HIS A 95 20.31 0.40 -3.18
N ILE A 96 19.22 -0.15 -3.71
CA ILE A 96 19.19 -0.87 -4.99
C ILE A 96 18.68 0.07 -6.07
N ASP A 97 19.39 0.10 -7.20
CA ASP A 97 18.92 0.75 -8.41
C ASP A 97 17.75 -0.06 -9.03
N PRO A 98 16.65 0.58 -9.48
CA PRO A 98 15.50 -0.12 -10.09
C PRO A 98 15.88 -1.10 -11.22
N TYR A 99 16.94 -0.83 -11.98
CA TYR A 99 17.45 -1.71 -13.04
C TYR A 99 18.09 -3.01 -12.52
N GLN A 100 18.44 -3.08 -11.24
CA GLN A 100 19.16 -4.19 -10.62
C GLN A 100 18.29 -5.05 -9.71
N ILE A 101 17.02 -4.69 -9.49
CA ILE A 101 16.16 -5.40 -8.56
C ILE A 101 15.88 -6.83 -9.01
N ASN A 102 16.03 -7.79 -8.08
CA ASN A 102 15.45 -9.11 -8.24
C ASN A 102 14.00 -9.10 -7.74
N ILE A 103 13.06 -9.11 -8.69
CA ILE A 103 11.62 -9.05 -8.41
C ILE A 103 11.18 -10.19 -7.48
N PHE A 104 11.69 -11.40 -7.67
CA PHE A 104 11.29 -12.54 -6.83
C PHE A 104 11.78 -12.40 -5.39
N SER A 105 12.98 -11.85 -5.19
CA SER A 105 13.47 -11.55 -3.85
C SER A 105 12.62 -10.48 -3.14
N PHE A 106 12.15 -9.46 -3.88
CA PHE A 106 11.20 -8.47 -3.35
C PHE A 106 9.85 -9.11 -2.98
N MET A 107 9.31 -9.96 -3.86
CA MET A 107 8.03 -10.64 -3.61
C MET A 107 8.11 -11.61 -2.44
N ASP A 108 9.19 -12.37 -2.33
CA ASP A 108 9.43 -13.27 -1.21
C ASP A 108 9.59 -12.52 0.12
N TYR A 109 10.30 -11.38 0.11
CA TYR A 109 10.51 -10.57 1.32
C TYR A 109 9.20 -10.04 1.92
N TYR A 110 8.27 -9.60 1.08
CA TYR A 110 6.96 -9.09 1.51
C TYR A 110 5.85 -10.16 1.49
N GLU A 111 6.17 -11.40 1.17
CA GLU A 111 5.22 -12.51 1.03
C GLU A 111 4.06 -12.17 0.08
N LEU A 112 4.36 -11.58 -1.08
CA LEU A 112 3.37 -11.20 -2.09
C LEU A 112 2.92 -12.38 -2.94
N ASP A 113 1.66 -12.37 -3.39
CA ASP A 113 1.19 -13.34 -4.38
C ASP A 113 1.90 -13.13 -5.72
N TYR A 114 2.45 -14.21 -6.27
CA TYR A 114 3.09 -14.26 -7.58
C TYR A 114 2.20 -13.78 -8.75
N ASN A 115 0.89 -13.76 -8.58
CA ASN A 115 -0.06 -13.19 -9.53
C ASN A 115 0.15 -11.68 -9.77
N CYS A 116 0.78 -10.94 -8.83
CA CYS A 116 1.06 -9.51 -9.00
C CYS A 116 2.41 -9.22 -9.71
N GLU A 117 3.14 -10.23 -10.18
CA GLU A 117 4.45 -10.07 -10.86
C GLU A 117 4.36 -9.06 -12.02
N SER A 118 3.32 -9.17 -12.85
CA SER A 118 3.14 -8.29 -14.01
C SER A 118 2.95 -6.82 -13.61
N THR A 119 2.23 -6.57 -12.50
CA THR A 119 2.06 -5.23 -11.92
C THR A 119 3.40 -4.67 -11.46
N ILE A 120 4.20 -5.46 -10.74
CA ILE A 120 5.53 -5.04 -10.27
C ILE A 120 6.46 -4.70 -11.43
N ARG A 121 6.48 -5.54 -12.48
CA ARG A 121 7.27 -5.27 -13.70
C ARG A 121 6.89 -3.95 -14.37
N ASN A 122 5.58 -3.66 -14.47
CA ASN A 122 5.11 -2.42 -15.05
C ASN A 122 5.52 -1.21 -14.21
N LEU A 123 5.42 -1.29 -12.88
CA LEU A 123 5.86 -0.23 -11.97
C LEU A 123 7.36 0.06 -12.11
N ILE A 124 8.21 -0.97 -12.17
CA ILE A 124 9.65 -0.79 -12.38
C ILE A 124 9.92 -0.10 -13.73
N LEU A 125 9.21 -0.49 -14.80
CA LEU A 125 9.34 0.15 -16.10
C LEU A 125 8.88 1.62 -16.08
N GLU A 126 7.83 1.95 -15.33
CA GLU A 126 7.34 3.32 -15.13
C GLU A 126 8.38 4.16 -14.38
N MET A 127 8.93 3.66 -13.27
CA MET A 127 10.00 4.31 -12.49
C MET A 127 11.22 4.62 -13.37
N VAL A 128 11.72 3.61 -14.08
CA VAL A 128 12.86 3.71 -14.99
C VAL A 128 12.63 4.76 -16.09
N ARG A 129 11.42 4.82 -16.66
CA ARG A 129 11.10 5.81 -17.71
C ARG A 129 11.08 7.23 -17.16
N ASN A 130 10.58 7.41 -15.94
CA ASN A 130 10.50 8.72 -15.31
C ASN A 130 11.88 9.27 -14.94
N GLU A 131 12.85 8.43 -14.57
CA GLU A 131 14.24 8.86 -14.32
C GLU A 131 14.95 9.35 -15.58
N VAL A 132 14.67 8.76 -16.75
CA VAL A 132 15.30 9.15 -18.03
C VAL A 132 14.68 10.41 -18.64
N ALA A 133 13.50 10.82 -18.16
CA ALA A 133 12.75 11.97 -18.67
C ALA A 133 13.09 13.31 -17.98
N VAL A 134 13.96 13.30 -16.97
CA VAL A 134 14.45 14.47 -16.20
C VAL A 134 15.86 14.84 -16.66
#